data_AF-A0A2V8BXD7-F1
#
_entry.id   AF-A0A2V8BXD7-F1
#
_cell.length_a   1.000
_cell.length_b   1.000
_cell.length_c   1.000
_cell.angle_alpha   90.00
_cell.angle_beta   90.00
_cell.angle_gamma   90.00
#
_symmetry.space_group_name_H-M   'P 1'
#
loop_
_entity.id
_entity.type
_entity.pdbx_description
1 polymer ?
#
loop_
_entity_poly.entity_id
_entity_poly.type
_entity_poly.pdbx_seq_one_letter_code
_entity_poly.pdbx_strand_id
1 'polypeptide(L)'
;MVRNDRVARPSRLKYLHAVLQLEEPLPDPIRYQLLHRTASAILTAQLFHAQVAIMLVQSFSPVERWRDDFLMFSQALGALPVSDAVVPVHRHNAPRLFVGWCTGDQRFREVDLRAAV
;
A
#
# COMPACT_ATOMS: atom_id res chain seq x y z
N MET A 1 47.00 0.07 4.06
CA MET A 1 45.84 0.80 4.59
C MET A 1 44.62 0.43 3.75
N VAL A 2 43.87 -0.58 4.17
CA VAL A 2 42.69 -1.09 3.44
C VAL A 2 41.53 -0.12 3.68
N ARG A 3 40.99 0.47 2.61
CA ARG A 3 39.80 1.33 2.67
C ARG A 3 38.60 0.44 3.00
N ASN A 4 37.99 0.67 4.16
CA ASN A 4 36.72 0.07 4.54
C ASN A 4 35.61 0.90 3.89
N ASP A 5 35.34 0.65 2.61
CA ASP A 5 34.23 1.25 1.90
C ASP A 5 32.93 0.58 2.35
N ARG A 6 32.47 0.94 3.56
CA ARG A 6 31.12 0.60 4.02
C ARG A 6 30.14 1.28 3.07
N VAL A 7 29.57 0.50 2.15
CA VAL A 7 28.44 0.93 1.31
C VAL A 7 27.39 1.55 2.23
N ALA A 8 27.21 2.87 2.15
CA ALA A 8 26.22 3.57 2.96
C ALA A 8 24.85 2.98 2.62
N ARG A 9 24.20 2.31 3.58
CA ARG A 9 22.88 1.71 3.37
C ARG A 9 21.91 2.86 3.06
N PRO A 10 21.19 2.83 1.92
CA PRO A 10 20.18 3.83 1.63
C PRO A 10 19.22 3.94 2.81
N SER A 11 18.73 5.15 3.09
CA SER A 11 17.69 5.31 4.11
C SER A 11 16.52 4.39 3.76
N ARG A 12 15.89 3.78 4.78
CA ARG A 12 14.79 2.82 4.55
C ARG A 12 13.65 3.45 3.74
N LEU A 13 13.44 4.76 3.91
CA LEU A 13 12.48 5.52 3.12
C LEU A 13 12.86 5.59 1.63
N LYS A 14 14.14 5.88 1.31
CA LYS A 14 14.64 5.87 -0.07
C LYS A 14 14.49 4.50 -0.73
N TYR A 15 14.70 3.42 0.02
CA TYR A 15 14.45 2.07 -0.48
C TYR A 15 12.96 1.84 -0.78
N LEU A 16 12.05 2.29 0.10
CA LEU A 16 10.61 2.20 -0.15
C LEU A 16 10.20 3.01 -1.39
N HIS A 17 10.75 4.22 -1.59
CA HIS A 17 10.50 5.03 -2.78
C HIS A 17 10.89 4.28 -4.05
N ALA A 18 12.07 3.65 -4.05
CA ALA A 18 12.55 2.87 -5.18
C ALA A 18 11.65 1.65 -5.47
N VAL A 19 11.26 0.90 -4.44
CA VAL A 19 10.36 -0.26 -4.59
C VAL A 19 8.99 0.16 -5.10
N LEU A 20 8.47 1.30 -4.62
CA LEU A 20 7.14 1.80 -4.97
C LEU A 20 7.13 2.65 -6.25
N GLN A 21 8.29 2.94 -6.84
CA GLN A 21 8.43 3.81 -8.03
C GLN A 21 7.73 5.17 -7.83
N LEU A 22 7.91 5.75 -6.65
CA LEU A 22 7.33 7.05 -6.30
C LEU A 22 8.18 8.17 -6.89
N GLU A 23 7.51 9.17 -7.45
CA GLU A 23 8.14 10.42 -7.85
C GLU A 23 8.34 11.31 -6.62
N GLU A 24 9.53 11.89 -6.48
CA GLU A 24 9.82 12.85 -5.43
C GLU A 24 9.54 14.28 -5.93
N PRO A 25 9.02 15.19 -5.08
CA PRO A 25 8.67 15.00 -3.67
C PRO A 25 7.26 14.41 -3.47
N LEU A 26 7.10 13.54 -2.48
CA LEU A 26 5.78 13.09 -2.04
C LEU A 26 5.03 14.28 -1.40
N PRO A 27 3.72 14.43 -1.64
CA PRO A 27 2.90 15.32 -0.83
C PRO A 27 2.97 14.92 0.66
N ASP A 28 2.74 15.89 1.54
CA ASP A 28 2.80 15.84 3.03
C ASP A 28 2.53 14.46 3.68
N PRO A 29 3.16 14.15 4.83
CA PRO A 29 3.66 12.82 5.11
C PRO A 29 2.62 11.72 4.98
N ILE A 30 2.70 11.00 3.85
CA ILE A 30 1.99 9.75 3.64
C ILE A 30 2.34 8.78 4.78
N ARG A 31 1.32 8.10 5.31
CA ARG A 31 1.50 7.12 6.39
C ARG A 31 2.54 6.07 5.99
N TYR A 32 3.64 6.04 6.74
CA TYR A 32 4.74 5.08 6.55
C TYR A 32 4.26 3.62 6.43
N GLN A 33 3.21 3.26 7.16
CA GLN A 33 2.64 1.91 7.13
C GLN A 33 2.07 1.55 5.74
N LEU A 34 1.44 2.48 5.02
CA LEU A 34 0.93 2.23 3.67
C LEU A 34 2.09 1.94 2.70
N LEU A 35 3.17 2.73 2.79
CA LEU A 35 4.38 2.52 2.01
C LEU A 35 5.00 1.14 2.30
N HIS A 36 5.20 0.84 3.59
CA HIS A 36 5.89 -0.36 4.02
C HIS A 36 5.12 -1.65 3.68
N ARG A 37 3.81 -1.66 3.89
CA ARG A 37 2.96 -2.82 3.58
C ARG A 37 2.86 -3.06 2.07
N THR A 38 2.73 -2.00 1.28
CA THR A 38 2.67 -2.10 -0.18
C THR A 38 3.99 -2.59 -0.76
N ALA A 39 5.13 -2.07 -0.29
CA ALA A 39 6.44 -2.55 -0.69
C ALA A 39 6.63 -4.04 -0.34
N SER A 40 6.15 -4.46 0.83
CA SER A 40 6.19 -5.86 1.24
C SER A 40 5.36 -6.75 0.31
N ALA A 41 4.18 -6.30 -0.13
CA ALA A 41 3.34 -7.02 -1.11
C ALA A 41 4.04 -7.17 -2.47
N ILE A 42 4.65 -6.10 -2.99
CA ILE A 42 5.42 -6.13 -4.25
C ILE A 42 6.58 -7.12 -4.15
N LEU A 43 7.41 -7.01 -3.11
CA LEU A 43 8.56 -7.89 -2.90
C LEU A 43 8.14 -9.35 -2.73
N THR A 44 7.02 -9.60 -2.06
CA THR A 44 6.46 -10.95 -1.91
C THR A 44 6.01 -11.50 -3.26
N ALA A 45 5.30 -10.71 -4.06
CA ALA A 45 4.89 -11.14 -5.40
C ALA A 45 6.11 -11.43 -6.30
N GLN A 46 7.17 -10.61 -6.22
CA GLN A 46 8.43 -10.88 -6.91
C GLN A 46 9.10 -12.18 -6.44
N LEU A 47 9.13 -12.42 -5.12
CA LEU A 47 9.71 -13.63 -4.53
C LEU A 47 9.00 -14.90 -4.97
N PHE A 48 7.68 -14.87 -5.12
CA PHE A 48 6.87 -16.01 -5.53
C PHE A 48 6.59 -16.04 -7.05
N HIS A 49 7.23 -15.18 -7.84
CA HIS A 49 6.96 -15.03 -9.27
C HIS A 49 5.47 -14.79 -9.60
N ALA A 50 4.74 -14.18 -8.67
CA ALA A 50 3.34 -13.83 -8.86
C ALA A 50 3.23 -12.64 -9.81
N GLN A 51 2.26 -12.69 -10.72
CA GLN A 51 2.03 -11.63 -11.69
C GLN A 51 1.37 -10.38 -11.08
N VAL A 52 0.86 -10.49 -9.86
CA VAL A 52 0.00 -9.48 -9.24
C VAL A 52 0.39 -9.30 -7.77
N ALA A 53 0.42 -8.04 -7.33
CA ALA A 53 0.47 -7.63 -5.93
C ALA A 53 -0.75 -6.75 -5.64
N ILE A 54 -1.39 -6.93 -4.49
CA ILE A 54 -2.56 -6.13 -4.09
C ILE A 54 -2.35 -5.60 -2.68
N MET A 55 -2.58 -4.31 -2.49
CA MET A 55 -2.70 -3.68 -1.18
C MET A 55 -4.15 -3.28 -0.94
N LEU A 56 -4.83 -4.02 -0.05
CA LEU A 56 -6.19 -3.70 0.38
C LEU A 56 -6.17 -3.09 1.78
N VAL A 57 -6.90 -2.01 1.97
CA VAL A 57 -7.14 -1.40 3.28
C VAL A 57 -8.61 -1.61 3.65
N GLN A 58 -8.85 -2.49 4.61
CA GLN A 58 -10.18 -2.69 5.19
C GLN A 58 -10.42 -1.65 6.30
N SER A 59 -11.44 -0.82 6.12
CA SER A 59 -11.90 0.09 7.16
C SER A 59 -12.86 -0.61 8.12
N PHE A 60 -12.49 -0.60 9.39
CA PHE A 60 -13.36 -0.97 10.52
C PHE A 60 -13.98 0.27 11.20
N SER A 61 -13.79 1.47 10.63
CA SER A 61 -14.43 2.69 11.12
C SER A 61 -15.85 2.85 10.54
N PRO A 62 -16.84 3.34 11.31
CA PRO A 62 -18.14 3.75 10.78
C PRO A 62 -18.08 5.09 10.01
N VAL A 63 -17.04 5.88 10.24
CA VAL A 63 -16.84 7.22 9.66
C VAL A 63 -15.66 7.26 8.69
N GLU A 64 -15.26 6.10 8.18
CA GLU A 64 -14.16 5.97 7.20
C GLU A 64 -12.86 6.68 7.59
N ARG A 65 -12.51 6.62 8.88
CA ARG A 65 -11.30 7.23 9.39
C ARG A 65 -10.09 6.79 8.55
N TRP A 66 -9.26 7.76 8.16
CA TRP A 66 -8.04 7.61 7.35
C TRP A 66 -8.26 7.32 5.86
N ARG A 67 -9.50 7.47 5.36
CA ARG A 67 -9.78 7.39 3.92
C ARG A 67 -8.98 8.44 3.15
N ASP A 68 -8.93 9.69 3.61
CA ASP A 68 -8.17 10.75 2.95
C ASP A 68 -6.67 10.43 2.83
N ASP A 69 -6.06 9.87 3.89
CA ASP A 69 -4.66 9.43 3.86
C ASP A 69 -4.44 8.32 2.82
N PHE A 70 -5.40 7.40 2.67
CA PHE A 70 -5.36 6.37 1.64
C PHE A 70 -5.55 6.96 0.24
N LEU A 71 -6.45 7.94 0.06
CA LEU A 71 -6.67 8.61 -1.23
C LEU A 71 -5.39 9.34 -1.67
N MET A 72 -4.76 10.10 -0.77
CA MET A 72 -3.47 10.76 -1.04
C MET A 72 -2.37 9.76 -1.41
N PHE A 73 -2.31 8.63 -0.70
CA PHE A 73 -1.39 7.54 -1.02
C PHE A 73 -1.65 6.92 -2.41
N SER A 74 -2.92 6.65 -2.75
CA SER A 74 -3.32 6.10 -4.05
C SER A 74 -2.95 7.03 -5.20
N GLN A 75 -3.18 8.33 -5.01
CA GLN A 75 -2.76 9.36 -5.97
C GLN A 75 -1.24 9.40 -6.12
N ALA A 76 -0.49 9.37 -5.01
CA ALA A 76 0.96 9.35 -5.03
C ALA A 76 1.53 8.11 -5.75
N LEU A 77 0.83 6.98 -5.73
CA LEU A 77 1.18 5.80 -6.52
C LEU A 77 0.82 5.91 -8.01
N GLY A 78 -0.07 6.82 -8.40
CA GLY A 78 -0.56 6.96 -9.76
C GLY A 78 -1.72 6.02 -10.09
N ALA A 79 -2.46 5.57 -9.06
CA ALA A 79 -3.71 4.85 -9.22
C ALA A 79 -4.85 5.87 -9.44
N LEU A 80 -5.20 6.07 -10.72
CA LEU A 80 -6.21 7.03 -11.18
C LEU A 80 -7.22 6.34 -12.13
N PRO A 81 -8.53 6.66 -12.06
CA PRO A 81 -9.17 7.45 -11.01
C PRO A 81 -9.20 6.68 -9.67
N VAL A 82 -9.08 7.40 -8.55
CA VAL A 82 -9.26 6.77 -7.23
C VAL A 82 -10.75 6.45 -7.07
N SER A 83 -11.06 5.20 -6.74
CA SER A 83 -12.45 4.72 -6.63
C SER A 83 -12.62 3.80 -5.41
N ASP A 84 -13.86 3.44 -5.12
CA ASP A 84 -14.22 2.46 -4.09
C ASP A 84 -13.97 1.01 -4.53
N ALA A 85 -13.45 0.83 -5.74
CA ALA A 85 -13.03 -0.44 -6.27
C ALA A 85 -11.50 -0.60 -6.16
N VAL A 86 -11.05 -1.83 -6.43
CA VAL A 86 -9.63 -2.12 -6.59
C VAL A 86 -9.15 -1.46 -7.89
N VAL A 87 -8.18 -0.55 -7.79
CA VAL A 87 -7.64 0.23 -8.90
C VAL A 87 -6.21 -0.19 -9.24
N PRO A 88 -5.85 -0.29 -10.53
CA PRO A 88 -4.48 -0.59 -10.94
C PRO A 88 -3.56 0.61 -10.72
N VAL A 89 -2.32 0.33 -10.34
CA VAL A 89 -1.23 1.30 -10.28
C VAL A 89 -0.41 1.18 -11.56
N HIS A 90 -0.65 2.08 -12.50
CA HIS A 90 -0.12 2.00 -13.88
C HIS A 90 1.42 1.99 -13.97
N ARG A 91 2.11 2.54 -12.97
CA ARG A 91 3.58 2.55 -12.92
C ARG A 91 4.17 1.16 -12.64
N HIS A 92 3.39 0.24 -12.06
CA HIS A 92 3.84 -1.11 -11.70
C HIS A 92 3.22 -2.17 -12.60
N ASN A 93 4.03 -2.74 -13.49
CA ASN A 93 3.60 -3.78 -14.44
C ASN A 93 4.16 -5.18 -14.15
N ALA A 94 5.18 -5.30 -13.29
CA ALA A 94 5.82 -6.58 -12.97
C ALA A 94 6.36 -6.59 -11.52
N PRO A 95 5.53 -6.97 -10.52
CA PRO A 95 4.14 -7.41 -10.64
C PRO A 95 3.19 -6.25 -10.94
N ARG A 96 2.02 -6.56 -11.52
CA ARG A 96 0.91 -5.58 -11.60
C ARG A 96 0.44 -5.26 -10.19
N LEU A 97 0.53 -3.99 -9.81
CA LEU A 97 0.10 -3.54 -8.49
C LEU A 97 -1.33 -3.03 -8.54
N PHE A 98 -2.13 -3.43 -7.57
CA PHE A 98 -3.45 -2.88 -7.34
C PHE A 98 -3.56 -2.35 -5.91
N VAL A 99 -4.35 -1.30 -5.74
CA VAL A 99 -4.70 -0.75 -4.42
C VAL A 99 -6.21 -0.67 -4.29
N GLY A 100 -6.74 -0.86 -3.08
CA GLY A 100 -8.18 -0.77 -2.85
C GLY A 100 -8.52 -0.41 -1.42
N TRP A 101 -9.59 0.35 -1.26
CA TRP A 101 -10.22 0.62 0.03
C TRP A 101 -11.48 -0.23 0.14
N CYS A 102 -11.64 -0.93 1.26
CA CYS A 102 -12.81 -1.76 1.52
C CYS A 102 -13.53 -1.24 2.75
N THR A 103 -14.81 -0.89 2.59
CA THR A 103 -15.70 -0.58 3.71
C THR A 103 -16.60 -1.79 3.92
N GLY A 104 -16.59 -2.36 5.13
CA GLY A 104 -17.47 -3.47 5.48
C GLY A 104 -18.92 -3.00 5.59
N ASP A 105 -19.86 -3.88 5.26
CA ASP A 105 -21.29 -3.60 5.43
C ASP A 105 -21.60 -3.39 6.93
N GLN A 106 -22.15 -2.22 7.23
CA GLN A 106 -22.41 -1.79 8.61
C GLN A 106 -23.37 -2.76 9.33
N ARG A 107 -24.26 -3.44 8.60
CA ARG A 107 -25.26 -4.36 9.15
C ARG A 107 -24.65 -5.57 9.86
N PHE A 108 -23.44 -5.98 9.48
CA PHE A 108 -22.81 -7.19 10.02
C PHE A 108 -21.79 -6.91 11.13
N ARG A 109 -21.72 -5.69 11.65
CA ARG A 109 -20.68 -5.31 12.65
C ARG A 109 -21.01 -5.69 14.08
N GLU A 110 -22.29 -5.76 14.43
CA GLU A 110 -22.75 -6.05 15.80
C GLU A 110 -23.14 -7.52 15.98
N VAL A 111 -22.98 -8.34 14.94
CA VAL A 111 -23.34 -9.75 14.98
C VAL A 111 -22.29 -10.52 15.78
N ASP A 112 -22.66 -10.99 16.96
CA ASP A 112 -21.86 -11.96 17.70
C ASP A 112 -21.94 -13.32 16.99
N LEU A 113 -20.90 -13.63 16.21
CA LEU A 113 -20.79 -14.88 15.47
C LEU A 113 -20.75 -16.13 16.39
N ARG A 114 -20.52 -15.96 17.70
CA ARG A 114 -20.52 -17.08 18.68
C ARG A 114 -21.90 -17.44 19.19
N ALA A 115 -22.90 -16.56 19.02
CA ALA A 115 -24.28 -16.83 19.43
C ALA A 115 -25.12 -17.55 18.36
N ALA A 116 -24.54 -17.78 17.17
CA ALA A 116 -25.22 -18.36 16.01
C ALA A 116 -24.86 -19.84 15.74
N VAL A 117 -24.24 -20.53 16.70
CA VAL A 117 -23.89 -21.96 16.63
C VAL A 117 -24.46 -22.71 17.82
#